data_AF-A0A524HYS9-F1
#
_entry.id   AF-A0A524HYS9-F1
#
_cell.length_a   1.000
_cell.length_b   1.000
_cell.length_c   1.000
_cell.angle_alpha   90.00
_cell.angle_beta   90.00
_cell.angle_gamma   90.00
#
_symmetry.space_group_name_H-M   'P 1'
#
loop_
_entity.id
_entity.type
_entity.pdbx_description
1 polymer ?
#
loop_
_entity_poly.entity_id
_entity_poly.type
_entity_poly.pdbx_seq_one_letter_code
_entity_poly.pdbx_strand_id
1 'polypeptide(L)'
;MRYCFSLENEGRGAMRAVLVFLLLMVSCNLAAAQNTSARLANAPLANSPFVGVWNLIAIERHTPGGEIVPLRRPYSSGQIIYTMGGHFALQFIRPDRPPFAGLEPSAEEALGAFKDYAARYGTFTVDEGKRSLTLHLENSLAPFAPENADMVYSYEFSGNRLEWFTSPRIIDEPGHRFNGTEIYQTYIFERAE
;
A
#
# COMPACT_ATOMS: atom_id res chain seq x y z
N MET A 1 22.99 51.70 50.17
CA MET A 1 23.03 51.24 48.77
C MET A 1 22.73 49.73 48.74
N ARG A 2 21.46 49.32 48.89
CA ARG A 2 21.02 47.90 48.90
C ARG A 2 19.56 47.82 48.43
N TYR A 3 19.32 47.99 47.14
CA TYR A 3 17.96 47.81 46.55
C TYR A 3 18.01 47.44 45.05
N CYS A 4 19.04 46.72 44.59
CA CYS A 4 19.17 46.36 43.16
C CYS A 4 19.46 44.87 42.91
N PHE A 5 19.03 43.95 43.80
CA PHE A 5 19.32 42.51 43.64
C PHE A 5 18.07 41.60 43.69
N SER A 6 16.86 42.16 43.81
CA SER A 6 15.65 41.34 44.04
C SER A 6 14.77 41.10 42.81
N LEU A 7 15.00 41.79 41.68
CA LEU A 7 14.11 41.69 40.50
C LEU A 7 14.58 40.67 39.44
N GLU A 8 15.83 40.18 39.51
CA GLU A 8 16.37 39.21 38.54
C GLU A 8 15.97 37.75 38.80
N ASN A 9 15.53 37.43 40.02
CA ASN A 9 15.23 36.04 40.41
C ASN A 9 13.78 35.61 40.14
N GLU A 10 12.83 36.55 40.11
CA GLU A 10 11.41 36.25 39.84
C GLU A 10 11.14 35.94 38.35
N GLY A 11 11.79 36.67 37.43
CA GLY A 11 11.63 36.44 35.98
C GLY A 11 12.20 35.10 35.50
N ARG A 12 13.26 34.60 36.14
CA ARG A 12 13.87 33.29 35.84
C ARG A 12 12.99 32.11 36.23
N GLY A 13 12.21 32.24 37.31
CA GLY A 13 11.24 31.23 37.75
C GLY A 13 10.03 31.15 36.80
N ALA A 14 9.48 32.31 36.43
CA ALA A 14 8.35 32.40 35.50
C ALA A 14 8.73 31.88 34.09
N MET A 15 9.91 32.23 33.59
CA MET A 15 10.38 31.77 32.26
C MET A 15 10.66 30.26 32.22
N ARG A 16 11.11 29.65 33.33
CA ARG A 16 11.24 28.19 33.47
C ARG A 16 9.87 27.50 33.49
N ALA A 17 8.88 28.09 34.18
CA ALA A 17 7.53 27.54 34.23
C ALA A 17 6.83 27.59 32.85
N VAL A 18 7.02 28.68 32.09
CA VAL A 18 6.50 28.82 30.72
C VAL A 18 7.17 27.82 29.77
N LEU A 19 8.49 27.62 29.85
CA LEU A 19 9.18 26.60 29.04
C LEU A 19 8.70 25.17 29.37
N VAL A 20 8.48 24.86 30.65
CA VAL A 20 7.95 23.54 31.06
C VAL A 20 6.52 23.34 30.54
N PHE A 21 5.66 24.36 30.61
CA PHE A 21 4.31 24.30 30.06
C PHE A 21 4.30 24.13 28.53
N LEU A 22 5.17 24.84 27.81
CA LEU A 22 5.31 24.68 26.36
C LEU A 22 5.83 23.29 25.98
N LEU A 23 6.80 22.75 26.73
CA LEU A 23 7.30 21.39 26.52
C LEU A 23 6.24 20.31 26.81
N LEU A 24 5.40 20.52 27.84
CA LEU A 24 4.27 19.62 28.15
C LEU A 24 3.14 19.69 27.10
N MET A 25 2.87 20.87 26.54
CA MET A 25 1.90 21.04 25.46
C MET A 25 2.39 20.38 24.16
N VAL A 26 3.69 20.49 23.85
CA VAL A 26 4.30 19.82 22.69
C VAL A 26 4.28 18.29 22.85
N SER A 27 4.56 17.76 24.05
CA SER A 27 4.50 16.32 24.30
C SER A 27 3.08 15.75 24.26
N CYS A 28 2.08 16.52 24.70
CA CYS A 28 0.67 16.12 24.62
C CYS A 28 0.16 16.04 23.17
N ASN A 29 0.59 16.98 22.30
CA ASN A 29 0.25 16.96 20.88
C ASN A 29 0.95 15.81 20.12
N LEU A 30 2.20 15.47 20.47
CA LEU A 30 2.90 14.32 19.89
C LEU A 30 2.22 12.99 20.25
N ALA A 31 1.78 12.81 21.50
CA ALA A 31 1.09 11.61 21.94
C ALA A 31 -0.29 11.44 21.26
N ALA A 32 -1.04 12.54 21.06
CA ALA A 32 -2.31 12.51 20.36
C ALA A 32 -2.18 12.16 18.86
N ALA A 33 -1.12 12.65 18.20
CA ALA A 33 -0.83 12.33 16.80
C ALA A 33 -0.45 10.84 16.63
N GLN A 34 0.39 10.30 17.53
CA GLN A 34 0.77 8.88 17.51
C GLN A 34 -0.42 7.94 17.73
N ASN A 35 -1.34 8.31 18.64
CA ASN A 35 -2.55 7.52 18.94
C ASN A 35 -3.54 7.45 17.78
N THR A 36 -3.51 8.41 16.85
CA THR A 36 -4.45 8.45 15.72
C THR A 36 -4.00 7.50 14.60
N SER A 37 -2.71 7.50 14.25
CA SER A 37 -2.14 6.56 13.27
C SER A 37 -2.25 5.11 13.73
N ALA A 38 -2.01 4.85 15.03
CA ALA A 38 -2.13 3.50 15.59
C ALA A 38 -3.58 2.99 15.70
N ARG A 39 -4.58 3.89 15.84
CA ARG A 39 -6.01 3.52 15.83
C ARG A 39 -6.52 3.18 14.43
N LEU A 40 -6.07 3.88 13.40
CA LEU A 40 -6.41 3.57 12.01
C LEU A 40 -5.87 2.21 11.57
N ALA A 41 -4.71 1.81 12.08
CA ALA A 41 -4.13 0.49 11.82
C ALA A 41 -4.89 -0.67 12.51
N ASN A 42 -5.74 -0.39 13.51
CA ASN A 42 -6.38 -1.40 14.37
C ASN A 42 -7.93 -1.34 14.36
N ALA A 43 -8.55 -0.61 13.43
CA ALA A 43 -9.98 -0.73 13.23
C ALA A 43 -10.32 -2.17 12.82
N PRO A 44 -11.37 -2.81 13.39
CA PRO A 44 -11.70 -4.18 13.05
C PRO A 44 -11.98 -4.32 11.55
N LEU A 45 -11.08 -4.98 10.81
CA LEU A 45 -11.25 -5.27 9.38
C LEU A 45 -12.36 -6.29 9.11
N ALA A 46 -12.95 -6.86 10.17
CA ALA A 46 -14.08 -7.79 10.10
C ALA A 46 -15.23 -7.30 9.20
N ASN A 47 -15.47 -6.00 9.14
CA ASN A 47 -16.52 -5.39 8.31
C ASN A 47 -15.96 -4.67 7.07
N SER A 48 -14.65 -4.78 6.81
CA SER A 48 -14.04 -4.14 5.64
C SER A 48 -14.54 -4.81 4.37
N PRO A 49 -14.96 -4.04 3.34
CA PRO A 49 -15.38 -4.61 2.06
C PRO A 49 -14.23 -5.37 1.37
N PHE A 50 -12.97 -5.14 1.74
CA PHE A 50 -11.82 -5.86 1.21
C PHE A 50 -11.79 -7.33 1.63
N VAL A 51 -12.25 -7.68 2.84
CA VAL A 51 -12.15 -9.05 3.34
C VAL A 51 -12.87 -10.02 2.42
N GLY A 52 -12.21 -11.14 2.13
CA GLY A 52 -12.68 -12.17 1.22
C GLY A 52 -11.67 -12.55 0.15
N VAL A 53 -12.14 -13.33 -0.83
CA VAL A 53 -11.37 -13.80 -1.97
C VAL A 53 -11.76 -13.00 -3.20
N TRP A 54 -10.77 -12.56 -3.97
CA TRP A 54 -10.95 -11.74 -5.16
C TRP A 54 -10.19 -12.35 -6.34
N ASN A 55 -10.91 -12.71 -7.40
CA ASN A 55 -10.37 -13.22 -8.64
C ASN A 55 -9.88 -12.06 -9.51
N LEU A 56 -8.67 -12.18 -10.06
CA LEU A 56 -8.17 -11.24 -11.06
C LEU A 56 -8.93 -11.45 -12.37
N ILE A 57 -9.57 -10.39 -12.86
CA ILE A 57 -10.27 -10.36 -14.14
C ILE A 57 -9.36 -9.81 -15.24
N ALA A 58 -8.70 -8.68 -14.95
CA ALA A 58 -7.83 -8.03 -15.92
C ALA A 58 -6.79 -7.14 -15.24
N ILE A 59 -5.71 -6.91 -15.96
CA ILE A 59 -4.80 -5.81 -15.70
C ILE A 59 -4.77 -4.97 -16.96
N GLU A 60 -5.10 -3.69 -16.81
CA GLU A 60 -5.15 -2.74 -17.89
C GLU A 60 -4.13 -1.64 -17.67
N ARG A 61 -3.68 -1.04 -18.77
CA ARG A 61 -2.80 0.12 -18.75
C ARG A 61 -3.49 1.22 -19.53
N HIS A 62 -3.53 2.42 -18.98
CA HIS A 62 -4.17 3.57 -19.60
C HIS A 62 -3.20 4.72 -19.75
N THR A 63 -3.34 5.49 -20.82
CA THR A 63 -2.74 6.83 -20.91
C THR A 63 -3.51 7.81 -19.99
N PRO A 64 -3.01 9.03 -19.74
CA PRO A 64 -3.76 10.03 -18.97
C PRO A 64 -5.08 10.42 -19.65
N GLY A 65 -5.17 10.26 -20.97
CA GLY A 65 -6.39 10.47 -21.75
C GLY A 65 -7.39 9.31 -21.69
N GLY A 66 -7.08 8.22 -20.97
CA GLY A 66 -7.94 7.06 -20.79
C GLY A 66 -7.81 5.97 -21.86
N GLU A 67 -6.96 6.16 -22.87
CA GLU A 67 -6.75 5.16 -23.92
C GLU A 67 -6.07 3.91 -23.36
N ILE A 68 -6.59 2.73 -23.69
CA ILE A 68 -6.01 1.44 -23.29
C ILE A 68 -4.73 1.19 -24.09
N VAL A 69 -3.63 0.99 -23.37
CA VAL A 69 -2.33 0.58 -23.91
C VAL A 69 -2.18 -0.94 -23.71
N PRO A 70 -1.99 -1.72 -24.79
CA PRO A 70 -1.83 -3.16 -24.67
C PRO A 70 -0.65 -3.56 -23.78
N LEU A 71 -0.89 -4.49 -22.85
CA LEU A 71 0.16 -5.14 -22.09
C LEU A 71 0.69 -6.36 -22.85
N ARG A 72 2.01 -6.53 -22.90
CA ARG A 72 2.60 -7.75 -23.45
C ARG A 72 2.48 -8.88 -22.42
N ARG A 73 1.65 -9.88 -22.73
CA ARG A 73 1.34 -11.05 -21.87
C ARG A 73 0.89 -10.62 -20.45
N PRO A 74 -0.24 -9.91 -20.29
CA PRO A 74 -0.74 -9.55 -18.97
C PRO A 74 -1.00 -10.81 -18.14
N TYR A 75 -1.03 -10.68 -16.81
CA TYR A 75 -1.56 -11.77 -16.00
C TYR A 75 -3.02 -12.02 -16.40
N SER A 76 -3.37 -13.28 -16.67
CA SER A 76 -4.68 -13.68 -17.19
C SER A 76 -5.60 -14.26 -16.12
N SER A 77 -5.04 -14.69 -15.00
CA SER A 77 -5.78 -15.32 -13.90
C SER A 77 -5.01 -15.21 -12.60
N GLY A 78 -5.73 -15.37 -11.49
CA GLY A 78 -5.14 -15.42 -10.16
C GLY A 78 -6.08 -14.84 -9.13
N GLN A 79 -5.59 -14.71 -7.90
CA GLN A 79 -6.39 -14.27 -6.77
C GLN A 79 -5.59 -13.35 -5.85
N ILE A 80 -6.30 -12.48 -5.16
CA ILE A 80 -5.87 -11.94 -3.89
C ILE A 80 -6.89 -12.28 -2.81
N ILE A 81 -6.39 -12.68 -1.65
CA ILE A 81 -7.18 -13.01 -0.48
C ILE A 81 -6.87 -11.96 0.58
N TYR A 82 -7.89 -11.37 1.17
CA TYR A 82 -7.80 -10.48 2.32
C TYR A 82 -8.49 -11.11 3.52
N THR A 83 -7.78 -11.19 4.63
CA THR A 83 -8.30 -11.79 5.87
C THR A 83 -8.80 -10.72 6.84
N MET A 84 -9.72 -11.10 7.73
CA MET A 84 -10.19 -10.23 8.82
C MET A 84 -9.06 -9.85 9.79
N GLY A 85 -7.99 -10.63 9.83
CA GLY A 85 -6.80 -10.35 10.65
C GLY A 85 -5.84 -9.34 10.03
N GLY A 86 -6.15 -8.76 8.87
CA GLY A 86 -5.29 -7.77 8.22
C GLY A 86 -4.16 -8.36 7.40
N HIS A 87 -4.21 -9.66 7.09
CA HIS A 87 -3.27 -10.29 6.17
C HIS A 87 -3.81 -10.36 4.75
N PHE A 88 -2.90 -10.33 3.78
CA PHE A 88 -3.21 -10.63 2.39
C PHE A 88 -2.26 -11.68 1.79
N ALA A 89 -2.74 -12.37 0.77
CA ALA A 89 -1.92 -13.22 -0.10
C ALA A 89 -2.39 -13.06 -1.54
N LEU A 90 -1.44 -12.79 -2.45
CA LEU A 90 -1.67 -12.54 -3.86
C LEU A 90 -0.92 -13.57 -4.70
N GLN A 91 -1.59 -14.12 -5.70
CA GLN A 91 -0.99 -14.99 -6.71
C GLN A 91 -1.57 -14.72 -8.09
N PHE A 92 -0.74 -14.39 -9.08
CA PHE A 92 -1.16 -14.16 -10.47
C PHE A 92 -0.35 -14.99 -11.45
N ILE A 93 -0.99 -15.40 -12.55
CA ILE A 93 -0.44 -16.28 -13.58
C ILE A 93 -0.59 -15.61 -14.95
N ARG A 94 0.48 -15.63 -15.75
CA ARG A 94 0.45 -15.22 -17.17
C ARG A 94 -0.12 -16.35 -18.05
N PRO A 95 -0.75 -16.02 -19.19
CA PRO A 95 -1.29 -17.02 -20.10
C PRO A 95 -0.17 -17.82 -20.79
N ASP A 96 -0.57 -18.92 -21.41
CA ASP A 96 0.27 -19.76 -22.27
C ASP A 96 1.49 -20.35 -21.55
N ARG A 97 1.31 -20.80 -20.31
CA ARG A 97 2.36 -21.43 -19.50
C ARG A 97 2.45 -22.93 -19.86
N PRO A 98 3.52 -23.39 -20.53
CA PRO A 98 3.64 -24.79 -20.90
C PRO A 98 3.84 -25.68 -19.66
N PRO A 99 3.32 -26.92 -19.65
CA PRO A 99 3.72 -27.91 -18.65
C PRO A 99 5.21 -28.26 -18.84
N PHE A 100 5.84 -28.75 -17.79
CA PHE A 100 7.20 -29.28 -17.90
C PHE A 100 7.20 -30.55 -18.75
N ALA A 101 8.26 -30.73 -19.55
CA ALA A 101 8.41 -31.88 -20.41
C ALA A 101 8.65 -33.19 -19.63
N GLY A 102 9.12 -33.10 -18.39
CA GLY A 102 9.38 -34.23 -17.50
C GLY A 102 9.01 -33.94 -16.05
N LEU A 103 9.29 -34.89 -15.16
CA LEU A 103 9.02 -34.77 -13.73
C LEU A 103 9.80 -33.61 -13.09
N GLU A 104 11.05 -33.44 -13.52
CA GLU A 104 11.91 -32.33 -13.11
C GLU A 104 12.02 -31.31 -14.26
N PRO A 105 11.79 -30.01 -14.02
CA PRO A 105 11.96 -29.00 -15.05
C PRO A 105 13.44 -28.81 -15.38
N SER A 106 13.72 -28.53 -16.66
CA SER A 106 14.98 -27.91 -17.04
C SER A 106 15.11 -26.50 -16.44
N ALA A 107 16.33 -25.97 -16.39
CA ALA A 107 16.58 -24.63 -15.89
C ALA A 107 15.80 -23.55 -16.67
N GLU A 108 15.61 -23.74 -17.98
CA GLU A 108 14.85 -22.83 -18.83
C GLU A 108 13.36 -22.88 -18.50
N GLU A 109 12.80 -24.08 -18.35
CA GLU A 109 11.40 -24.27 -17.95
C GLU A 109 11.15 -23.69 -16.55
N ALA A 110 12.05 -23.89 -15.60
CA ALA A 110 11.95 -23.34 -14.25
C ALA A 110 11.99 -21.79 -14.27
N LEU A 111 12.88 -21.20 -15.07
CA LEU A 111 12.97 -19.75 -15.20
C LEU A 111 11.73 -19.15 -15.88
N GLY A 112 11.18 -19.81 -16.90
CA GLY A 112 9.93 -19.41 -17.54
C GLY A 112 8.76 -19.48 -16.53
N ALA A 113 8.66 -20.60 -15.81
CA ALA A 113 7.70 -20.81 -14.76
C ALA A 113 7.74 -19.74 -13.66
N PHE A 114 8.95 -19.30 -13.27
CA PHE A 114 9.19 -18.21 -12.33
C PHE A 114 8.74 -16.85 -12.89
N LYS A 115 9.10 -16.53 -14.14
CA LYS A 115 8.76 -15.24 -14.79
C LYS A 115 7.26 -15.06 -15.04
N ASP A 116 6.53 -16.17 -15.15
CA ASP A 116 5.10 -16.19 -15.44
C ASP A 116 4.20 -16.22 -14.21
N TYR A 117 4.79 -16.23 -13.01
CA TYR A 117 4.07 -16.23 -11.74
C TYR A 117 4.44 -15.01 -10.92
N ALA A 118 3.44 -14.37 -10.31
CA ALA A 118 3.64 -13.42 -9.22
C ALA A 118 3.06 -14.02 -7.96
N ALA A 119 3.83 -14.00 -6.86
CA ALA A 119 3.33 -14.35 -5.54
C ALA A 119 3.86 -13.35 -4.51
N ARG A 120 2.99 -12.82 -3.65
CA ARG A 120 3.33 -11.89 -2.57
C ARG A 120 2.39 -12.09 -1.39
N TYR A 121 2.86 -11.84 -0.19
CA TYR A 121 2.01 -11.85 1.00
C TYR A 121 2.52 -10.87 2.06
N GLY A 122 1.65 -10.56 3.01
CA GLY A 122 1.97 -9.73 4.16
C GLY A 122 0.72 -9.20 4.83
N THR A 123 0.76 -7.94 5.27
CA THR A 123 -0.38 -7.26 5.87
C THR A 123 -0.91 -6.13 5.00
N PHE A 124 -2.11 -5.63 5.27
CA PHE A 124 -2.67 -4.50 4.54
C PHE A 124 -3.35 -3.51 5.48
N THR A 125 -3.34 -2.24 5.08
CA THR A 125 -4.08 -1.17 5.73
C THR A 125 -4.93 -0.42 4.71
N VAL A 126 -6.03 0.16 5.19
CA VAL A 126 -6.97 0.93 4.37
C VAL A 126 -7.20 2.28 5.03
N ASP A 127 -6.97 3.36 4.28
CA ASP A 127 -7.38 4.71 4.64
C ASP A 127 -8.63 5.04 3.79
N GLU A 128 -9.81 4.90 4.40
CA GLU A 128 -11.09 5.15 3.73
C GLU A 128 -11.26 6.62 3.37
N GLY A 129 -10.73 7.54 4.19
CA GLY A 129 -10.81 8.98 3.94
C GLY A 129 -10.04 9.40 2.69
N LYS A 130 -8.89 8.76 2.44
CA LYS A 130 -8.07 8.98 1.25
C LYS A 130 -8.34 8.00 0.12
N ARG A 131 -9.23 7.02 0.33
CA ARG A 131 -9.49 5.92 -0.61
C ARG A 131 -8.20 5.23 -1.08
N SER A 132 -7.30 4.98 -0.13
CA SER A 132 -6.02 4.31 -0.38
C SER A 132 -5.93 2.98 0.35
N LEU A 133 -5.40 1.98 -0.35
CA LEU A 133 -5.01 0.67 0.14
C LEU A 133 -3.49 0.62 0.16
N THR A 134 -2.90 0.19 1.27
CA THR A 134 -1.46 -0.08 1.34
C THR A 134 -1.26 -1.57 1.61
N LEU A 135 -0.48 -2.24 0.76
CA LEU A 135 0.02 -3.58 0.99
C LEU A 135 1.42 -3.50 1.59
N HIS A 136 1.60 -4.08 2.77
CA HIS A 136 2.87 -4.17 3.48
C HIS A 136 3.45 -5.57 3.24
N LEU A 137 4.41 -5.66 2.33
CA LEU A 137 5.02 -6.92 1.91
C LEU A 137 5.90 -7.49 3.02
N GLU A 138 5.58 -8.70 3.44
CA GLU A 138 6.48 -9.51 4.26
C GLU A 138 7.43 -10.32 3.36
N ASN A 139 6.91 -10.86 2.25
CA ASN A 139 7.73 -11.55 1.27
C ASN A 139 7.09 -11.58 -0.14
N SER A 140 7.89 -11.92 -1.14
CA SER A 140 7.52 -12.01 -2.55
C SER A 140 8.39 -13.04 -3.26
N LEU A 141 7.81 -13.74 -4.25
CA LEU A 141 8.55 -14.68 -5.11
C LEU A 141 9.76 -14.01 -5.77
N ALA A 142 9.58 -12.78 -6.24
CA ALA A 142 10.69 -11.93 -6.67
C ALA A 142 11.16 -11.08 -5.46
N PRO A 143 12.44 -11.13 -5.08
CA PRO A 143 12.99 -10.28 -4.02
C PRO A 143 12.76 -8.80 -4.31
N PHE A 144 12.59 -8.02 -3.25
CA PHE A 144 12.39 -6.57 -3.31
C PHE A 144 13.34 -5.87 -2.34
N ALA A 145 13.68 -4.62 -2.62
CA ALA A 145 14.44 -3.79 -1.71
C ALA A 145 13.51 -3.23 -0.61
N PRO A 146 13.97 -3.02 0.63
CA PRO A 146 13.12 -2.60 1.76
C PRO A 146 12.28 -1.34 1.50
N GLU A 147 12.78 -0.40 0.71
CA GLU A 147 12.05 0.82 0.30
C GLU A 147 10.81 0.53 -0.56
N ASN A 148 10.69 -0.68 -1.13
CA ASN A 148 9.55 -1.15 -1.90
C ASN A 148 8.66 -2.11 -1.10
N ALA A 149 8.85 -2.20 0.23
CA ALA A 149 8.03 -3.05 1.09
C ALA A 149 6.57 -2.58 1.18
N ASP A 150 6.32 -1.29 0.98
CA ASP A 150 4.97 -0.74 0.98
C ASP A 150 4.52 -0.41 -0.45
N MET A 151 3.42 -1.03 -0.88
CA MET A 151 2.79 -0.75 -2.16
C MET A 151 1.45 -0.05 -1.94
N VAL A 152 1.36 1.20 -2.38
CA VAL A 152 0.18 2.04 -2.19
C VAL A 152 -0.65 2.06 -3.48
N TYR A 153 -1.96 1.88 -3.32
CA TYR A 153 -2.94 1.91 -4.39
C TYR A 153 -4.11 2.82 -4.03
N SER A 154 -4.65 3.57 -4.99
CA SER A 154 -6.05 4.02 -4.85
C SER A 154 -6.99 2.86 -5.17
N TYR A 155 -8.24 2.91 -4.67
CA TYR A 155 -9.22 1.89 -4.98
C TYR A 155 -10.65 2.39 -5.19
N GLU A 156 -11.42 1.62 -5.93
CA GLU A 156 -12.88 1.76 -6.06
C GLU A 156 -13.57 0.41 -5.91
N PHE A 157 -14.73 0.41 -5.25
CA PHE A 157 -15.67 -0.71 -5.22
C PHE A 157 -16.90 -0.38 -6.06
N SER A 158 -17.36 -1.37 -6.83
CA SER A 158 -18.65 -1.32 -7.54
C SER A 158 -19.32 -2.68 -7.46
N GLY A 159 -20.21 -2.87 -6.48
CA GLY A 159 -20.82 -4.17 -6.18
C GLY A 159 -19.76 -5.22 -5.84
N ASN A 160 -19.69 -6.28 -6.66
CA ASN A 160 -18.70 -7.35 -6.54
C ASN A 160 -17.37 -7.06 -7.24
N ARG A 161 -17.17 -5.84 -7.76
CA ARG A 161 -15.95 -5.43 -8.46
C ARG A 161 -15.07 -4.56 -7.56
N LEU A 162 -13.77 -4.85 -7.56
CA LEU A 162 -12.73 -4.07 -6.90
C LEU A 162 -11.69 -3.66 -7.94
N GLU A 163 -11.36 -2.38 -7.98
CA GLU A 163 -10.29 -1.86 -8.83
C GLU A 163 -9.18 -1.23 -7.99
N TRP A 164 -7.92 -1.55 -8.31
CA TRP A 164 -6.76 -0.83 -7.77
C TRP A 164 -6.06 -0.03 -8.84
N PHE A 165 -5.55 1.14 -8.47
CA PHE A 165 -4.82 2.04 -9.35
C PHE A 165 -3.42 2.27 -8.79
N THR A 166 -2.38 2.02 -9.59
CA THR A 166 -0.97 2.10 -9.16
C THR A 166 -0.45 3.52 -8.95
N SER A 167 -1.10 4.53 -9.54
CA SER A 167 -0.91 5.91 -9.12
C SER A 167 -2.16 6.29 -8.34
N PRO A 168 -2.02 6.83 -7.13
CA PRO A 168 -3.16 7.42 -6.47
C PRO A 168 -3.67 8.54 -7.38
N ARG A 169 -4.95 8.52 -7.77
CA ARG A 169 -5.56 9.67 -8.48
C ARG A 169 -5.53 10.97 -7.66
N ILE A 170 -4.98 10.92 -6.44
CA ILE A 170 -4.92 11.95 -5.41
C ILE A 170 -3.47 12.40 -5.13
N ILE A 171 -2.44 11.69 -5.64
CA ILE A 171 -1.04 12.10 -5.45
C ILE A 171 -0.53 12.58 -6.81
N ASP A 172 0.04 13.80 -6.84
CA ASP A 172 0.72 14.41 -7.99
C ASP A 172 2.03 13.67 -8.36
N GLU A 173 2.06 12.34 -8.23
CA GLU A 173 3.18 11.51 -8.61
C GLU A 173 3.02 11.08 -10.07
N PRO A 174 4.04 11.33 -10.91
CA PRO A 174 3.97 10.94 -12.30
C PRO A 174 3.78 9.42 -12.40
N GLY A 175 2.81 8.99 -13.21
CA GLY A 175 2.64 7.59 -13.57
C GLY A 175 3.92 7.01 -14.19
N HIS A 176 4.01 5.69 -14.24
CA HIS A 176 5.13 5.02 -14.91
C HIS A 176 5.24 5.53 -16.35
N ARG A 177 6.45 5.65 -16.90
CA ARG A 177 6.62 6.10 -18.30
C ARG A 177 6.91 4.90 -19.19
N PHE A 178 6.15 4.76 -20.27
CA PHE A 178 6.40 3.80 -21.35
C PHE A 178 6.58 4.56 -22.66
N ASN A 179 7.74 4.42 -23.29
CA ASN A 179 8.13 5.17 -24.49
C ASN A 179 7.95 6.70 -24.37
N GLY A 180 8.15 7.26 -23.17
CA GLY A 180 7.99 8.70 -22.92
C GLY A 180 6.57 9.13 -22.54
N THR A 181 5.57 8.25 -22.66
CA THR A 181 4.18 8.52 -22.27
C THR A 181 3.93 8.02 -20.85
N GLU A 182 3.31 8.87 -20.03
CA GLU A 182 2.82 8.49 -18.70
C GLU A 182 1.70 7.44 -18.82
N ILE A 183 1.74 6.43 -17.97
CA ILE A 183 0.77 5.34 -17.97
C ILE A 183 0.35 4.99 -16.54
N TYR A 184 -0.92 4.65 -16.43
CA TYR A 184 -1.56 4.21 -15.20
C TYR A 184 -1.95 2.75 -15.34
N GLN A 185 -1.68 1.93 -14.33
CA GLN A 185 -2.08 0.52 -14.36
C GLN A 185 -3.25 0.29 -13.41
N THR A 186 -4.29 -0.35 -13.94
CA THR A 186 -5.50 -0.72 -13.21
C THR A 186 -5.50 -2.24 -13.04
N TYR A 187 -5.70 -2.71 -11.81
CA TYR A 187 -5.98 -4.11 -11.52
C TYR A 187 -7.47 -4.25 -11.26
N ILE A 188 -8.12 -5.15 -11.98
CA ILE A 188 -9.56 -5.34 -11.92
C ILE A 188 -9.82 -6.71 -11.33
N PHE A 189 -10.59 -6.74 -10.25
CA PHE A 189 -10.95 -7.94 -9.52
C PHE A 189 -12.46 -8.09 -9.41
N GLU A 190 -12.89 -9.34 -9.32
CA GLU A 190 -14.25 -9.73 -8.96
C GLU A 190 -14.23 -10.59 -7.72
N ARG A 191 -15.18 -10.38 -6.81
CA ARG A 191 -15.33 -11.20 -5.62
C ARG A 191 -15.62 -12.65 -6.02
N ALA A 192 -14.88 -13.59 -5.45
CA ALA A 192 -15.20 -15.00 -5.64
C ALA A 192 -16.52 -15.31 -4.91
N GLU A 193 -17.42 -16.01 -5.60
CA GLU A 193 -18.70 -16.48 -5.05
C GLU A 193 -18.53 -17.52 -3.94
#